data_AF-A0A519RJM3-F1
#
_entry.id   AF-A0A519RJM3-F1
#
_cell.length_a   1.000
_cell.length_b   1.000
_cell.length_c   1.000
_cell.angle_alpha   90.00
_cell.angle_beta   90.00
_cell.angle_gamma   90.00
#
_symmetry.space_group_name_H-M   'P 1'
#
loop_
_entity.id
_entity.type
_entity.pdbx_description
1 polymer ?
#
loop_
_entity_poly.entity_id
_entity_poly.type
_entity_poly.pdbx_seq_one_letter_code
_entity_poly.pdbx_strand_id
1 'polypeptide(L)' 'MATTQEFRIAATLWERIRPKLPVHVPKAHPLGCHKQRVPDRQVLDGIFFVLRTGCQWKALRATGICS' A
#
# COMPACT_ATOMS: atom_id res chain seq x y z
N MET A 1 -16.05 -0.09 20.22
CA MET A 1 -15.22 1.09 19.90
C MET A 1 -14.85 1.02 18.43
N ALA A 2 -15.56 1.75 17.57
CA ALA A 2 -15.30 1.76 16.14
C ALA A 2 -14.14 2.71 15.86
N THR A 3 -12.95 2.16 15.63
CA THR A 3 -11.79 2.93 15.18
C THR A 3 -12.03 3.37 13.74
N THR A 4 -12.06 4.68 13.50
CA THR A 4 -12.11 5.32 12.18
C THR A 4 -11.03 4.76 11.25
N GLN A 5 -11.36 3.71 10.50
CA GLN A 5 -10.60 3.21 9.36
C GLN A 5 -11.47 3.39 8.12
N GLU A 6 -11.72 4.63 7.70
CA GLU A 6 -12.65 4.83 6.58
C GLU A 6 -12.06 4.32 5.25
N PHE A 7 -10.72 4.28 5.11
CA PHE A 7 -10.08 3.88 3.85
C PHE A 7 -8.73 3.16 3.96
N ARG A 8 -8.43 2.49 5.08
CA ARG A 8 -7.25 1.61 5.22
C ARG A 8 -7.68 0.20 5.60
N ILE A 9 -6.87 -0.79 5.25
CA ILE A 9 -7.17 -2.18 5.57
C ILE A 9 -6.95 -2.43 7.08
N ALA A 10 -7.87 -3.14 7.71
CA ALA A 10 -7.74 -3.58 9.10
C ALA A 10 -6.46 -4.37 9.33
N ALA A 11 -5.81 -4.14 10.49
CA ALA A 11 -4.59 -4.86 10.84
C ALA A 11 -4.80 -6.38 10.83
N THR A 12 -5.94 -6.85 11.32
CA THR A 12 -6.32 -8.28 11.32
C THR A 12 -6.39 -8.88 9.91
N LEU A 13 -6.86 -8.10 8.93
CA LEU A 13 -6.90 -8.55 7.53
C LEU A 13 -5.49 -8.55 6.92
N TRP A 14 -4.69 -7.53 7.22
CA TRP A 14 -3.29 -7.47 6.77
C TRP A 14 -2.47 -8.67 7.25
N GLU A 15 -2.57 -9.05 8.52
CA GLU A 15 -1.84 -10.20 9.07
C GLU A 15 -2.19 -11.52 8.37
N ARG A 16 -3.40 -11.64 7.81
CA ARG A 16 -3.80 -12.81 7.01
C ARG A 16 -3.27 -12.78 5.58
N ILE A 17 -3.05 -11.59 5.03
CA ILE A 17 -2.59 -11.38 3.64
C ILE A 17 -1.06 -11.42 3.55
N ARG A 18 -0.37 -10.72 4.46
CA ARG A 18 1.09 -10.59 4.49
C ARG A 18 1.86 -11.90 4.24
N PRO A 19 1.55 -13.04 4.91
CA PRO A 19 2.31 -14.28 4.71
C PRO A 19 2.08 -14.94 3.34
N LYS A 20 1.04 -14.52 2.59
CA LYS A 20 0.73 -15.04 1.25
C LYS A 20 1.44 -14.25 0.15
N LEU A 21 1.98 -13.08 0.47
CA LEU A 21 2.70 -12.28 -0.50
C LEU A 21 4.07 -12.91 -0.76
N PRO A 22 4.56 -12.89 -2.01
CA PRO A 22 5.89 -13.39 -2.33
C PRO A 22 6.94 -12.57 -1.57
N VAL A 23 7.94 -13.25 -1.01
CA VAL A 23 9.07 -12.58 -0.35
C VAL A 23 9.84 -11.79 -1.40
N HIS A 24 9.91 -10.47 -1.21
CA HIS A 24 10.69 -9.61 -2.08
C HIS A 24 12.13 -9.50 -1.57
N VAL A 25 13.08 -9.90 -2.40
CA VAL A 25 14.51 -9.65 -2.19
C VAL A 25 14.89 -8.37 -2.94
N PRO A 26 15.24 -7.27 -2.23
CA PRO A 26 15.63 -6.04 -2.89
C PRO A 26 16.89 -6.27 -3.72
N LYS A 27 16.81 -6.05 -5.04
CA LYS A 27 18.00 -5.97 -5.87
C LYS A 27 18.52 -4.54 -5.80
N ALA A 28 19.70 -4.37 -5.20
CA ALA A 28 20.37 -3.08 -5.22
C ALA A 28 20.74 -2.75 -6.68
N HIS A 29 20.22 -1.64 -7.20
CA HIS A 29 20.63 -1.18 -8.51
C HIS A 29 22.07 -0.62 -8.42
N PRO A 30 22.97 -0.94 -9.36
CA PRO A 30 24.38 -0.55 -9.30
C PRO A 30 24.62 0.94 -9.07
N LEU A 31 23.76 1.79 -9.65
CA LEU A 31 23.86 3.25 -9.54
C LEU A 31 23.09 3.85 -8.35
N GLY A 32 22.27 3.07 -7.63
CA GLY A 32 21.46 3.57 -6.49
C GLY A 32 20.39 4.63 -6.84
N CYS A 33 20.24 5.03 -8.10
CA CYS A 33 19.37 6.15 -8.50
C CYS A 33 17.87 5.83 -8.61
N HIS A 34 17.43 4.60 -8.34
CA HIS A 34 16.01 4.24 -8.48
C HIS A 34 15.23 4.47 -7.19
N LYS A 35 13.98 4.89 -7.34
CA LYS A 35 13.05 4.96 -6.21
C LYS A 35 12.91 3.58 -5.58
N GLN A 36 13.01 3.56 -4.25
CA GLN A 36 12.72 2.36 -3.48
C GLN A 36 11.26 1.94 -3.69
N ARG A 37 11.03 0.64 -3.65
CA ARG A 37 9.68 0.07 -3.74
C ARG A 37 8.86 0.53 -2.53
N VAL A 38 7.62 0.93 -2.79
CA VAL A 38 6.66 1.25 -1.72
C VAL A 38 6.33 -0.02 -0.93
N PRO A 39 6.27 0.04 0.42
CA PRO A 39 5.93 -1.12 1.24
C PRO A 39 4.58 -1.74 0.84
N ASP A 40 4.50 -3.07 0.79
CA ASP A 40 3.29 -3.77 0.31
C ASP A 40 2.02 -3.39 1.10
N ARG A 41 2.18 -3.05 2.39
CA ARG A 41 1.09 -2.53 3.24
C ARG A 41 0.49 -1.24 2.70
N GLN A 42 1.35 -0.27 2.36
CA GLN A 42 0.90 1.02 1.81
C GLN A 42 0.28 0.85 0.44
N VAL A 43 0.85 -0.01 -0.42
CA VAL A 43 0.29 -0.32 -1.73
C VAL A 43 -1.12 -0.90 -1.60
N LEU A 44 -1.31 -1.85 -0.68
CA LEU A 44 -2.61 -2.49 -0.48
C LEU A 44 -3.66 -1.52 0.12
N ASP A 45 -3.26 -0.65 1.05
CA ASP A 45 -4.12 0.42 1.56
C ASP A 45 -4.53 1.40 0.44
N GLY A 46 -3.61 1.74 -0.47
CA GLY A 46 -3.89 2.59 -1.63
C GLY A 46 -4.85 1.92 -2.64
N ILE A 47 -4.66 0.63 -2.93
CA ILE A 47 -5.59 -0.15 -3.75
C ILE A 47 -6.98 -0.16 -3.11
N PHE A 48 -7.06 -0.42 -1.81
CA PHE A 48 -8.33 -0.43 -1.08
C PHE A 48 -9.05 0.93 -1.12
N PHE A 49 -8.30 2.03 -0.96
CA PHE A 49 -8.83 3.38 -1.09
C PHE A 49 -9.45 3.62 -2.48
N VAL A 50 -8.74 3.28 -3.55
CA VAL A 50 -9.22 3.47 -4.93
C VAL A 50 -10.46 2.62 -5.19
N LEU A 51 -10.48 1.36 -4.73
CA LEU A 51 -11.65 0.49 -4.86
C LEU A 51 -12.86 1.00 -4.06
N ARG A 52 -12.63 1.62 -2.90
CA ARG A 52 -13.71 2.12 -2.04
C ARG A 52 -14.32 3.44 -2.55
N THR A 53 -13.51 4.29 -3.15
CA THR A 53 -13.89 5.65 -3.57
C THR A 53 -14.15 5.79 -5.07
N GLY A 54 -13.64 4.88 -5.89
CA GLY A 54 -13.69 4.98 -7.35
C GLY A 54 -12.83 6.10 -7.94
N CYS A 55 -11.94 6.72 -7.15
CA CYS A 55 -11.13 7.83 -7.61
C CYS A 55 -10.06 7.40 -8.64
N GLN A 56 -9.55 8.35 -9.41
CA GLN A 56 -8.42 8.09 -10.30
C GLN A 56 -7.13 7.79 -9.50
N TRP A 57 -6.28 6.90 -10.03
CA TRP A 57 -4.98 6.56 -9.41
C TRP A 57 -4.08 7.78 -9.17
N LYS A 58 -4.12 8.79 -10.04
CA LYS A 58 -3.33 10.01 -9.85
C LYS A 58 -3.81 10.82 -8.65
N ALA A 59 -5.10 10.77 -8.33
CA ALA A 59 -5.68 11.44 -7.18
C ALA A 59 -5.27 10.78 -5.85
N LEU A 60 -4.87 9.49 -5.87
CA LEU A 60 -4.32 8.80 -4.70
C LEU A 60 -3.12 9.56 -4.10
N ARG A 61 -2.29 10.20 -4.93
CA ARG A 61 -1.13 10.97 -4.44
C ARG A 61 -1.52 12.10 -3.49
N ALA A 62 -2.69 12.70 -3.66
CA ALA A 62 -3.18 13.77 -2.80
C ALA A 62 -3.58 13.28 -1.39
N THR A 63 -3.83 11.97 -1.24
CA THR A 63 -4.28 11.37 0.02
C THR A 63 -3.12 11.07 0.99
N GLY A 64 -1.89 11.03 0.49
CA GLY A 64 -0.72 10.59 1.27
C GLY A 64 -0.75 9.11 1.71
N ILE A 65 -1.70 8.30 1.22
CA ILE A 65 -1.82 6.88 1.59
C ILE A 65 -0.74 6.04 0.90
N CYS A 66 -0.46 6.34 -0.38
CA CYS A 66 0.53 5.65 -1.20
C CYS A 66 1.03 6.62 -2.29
N SER A 67 2.35 6.75 -2.47
CA SER A 67 2.96 7.79 -3.34
C SER A 67 4.26 7.37 -4.02
#